data_AF-A0A1Q3AGE3-F1
#
_entry.id   AF-A0A1Q3AGE3-F1
#
_cell.length_a   1.000
_cell.length_b   1.000
_cell.length_c   1.000
_cell.angle_alpha   90.00
_cell.angle_beta   90.00
_cell.angle_gamma   90.00
#
_symmetry.space_group_name_H-M   'P 1'
#
loop_
_entity.id
_entity.type
_entity.pdbx_description
1 polymer ?
#
loop_
_entity_poly.entity_id
_entity_poly.type
_entity_poly.pdbx_seq_one_letter_code
_entity_poly.pdbx_strand_id
1 'polypeptide(L)'
;MASSPFMNMLRFRVRQPQFYWFIGHFMTIWHFIRFHLSFFSSSSQRYHYSRVLFYVTVTYGIVLYQFYKSGQLKRQTFLVQLRQLDNLQYFCMVATLYLCSWAGSMVNGALYSPVIFALFHCCNYFKENLLPFLPIQPILKNTLNQRITFFIQRYNEKFLQMAQVFEIMCGVRSGLLGLPVEIVLLLTSLNVKRIASVVALLTYVIFFKLRYLHSETLRLLTREYVYKIDSYVHSSLPNFVPKWQGSKQFVSNLFWKLPC
;
A
#
# COMPACT_ATOMS: atom_id res chain seq x y z
N MET A 1 -1.24 40.41 -21.93
CA MET A 1 -0.70 39.08 -22.28
C MET A 1 -1.78 38.05 -21.93
N ALA A 2 -2.45 37.46 -22.93
CA ALA A 2 -3.42 36.41 -22.67
C ALA A 2 -2.68 35.20 -22.08
N SER A 3 -2.93 34.88 -20.82
CA SER A 3 -2.40 33.66 -20.21
C SER A 3 -2.88 32.46 -21.03
N SER A 4 -1.96 31.56 -21.38
CA SER A 4 -2.29 30.40 -22.20
C SER A 4 -3.45 29.61 -21.55
N PRO A 5 -4.35 28.99 -22.35
CA PRO A 5 -5.50 28.25 -21.81
C PRO A 5 -5.11 27.21 -20.75
N PHE A 6 -3.91 26.62 -20.91
CA PHE A 6 -3.28 25.72 -19.97
C PHE A 6 -2.98 26.38 -18.61
N MET A 7 -2.43 27.59 -18.61
CA MET A 7 -2.03 28.30 -17.39
C MET A 7 -3.25 28.75 -16.56
N ASN A 8 -4.34 29.14 -17.23
CA ASN A 8 -5.62 29.43 -16.57
C ASN A 8 -6.26 28.18 -15.97
N MET A 9 -6.23 27.07 -16.71
CA MET A 9 -6.70 25.77 -16.21
C MET A 9 -5.89 25.32 -14.98
N LEU A 10 -4.55 25.40 -15.03
CA LEU A 10 -3.69 25.02 -13.91
C LEU A 10 -4.03 25.85 -12.67
N ARG A 11 -4.21 27.17 -12.84
CA ARG A 11 -4.59 28.08 -11.73
C ARG A 11 -5.91 27.66 -11.07
N PHE A 12 -6.87 27.16 -11.84
CA PHE A 12 -8.12 26.63 -11.29
C PHE A 12 -7.92 25.27 -10.60
N ARG A 13 -7.15 24.37 -11.21
CA ARG A 13 -6.92 23.02 -10.67
C ARG A 13 -6.10 23.01 -9.38
N VAL A 14 -5.15 23.93 -9.22
CA VAL A 14 -4.37 24.08 -7.98
C VAL A 14 -5.27 24.34 -6.76
N ARG A 15 -6.47 24.91 -6.95
CA ARG A 15 -7.43 25.13 -5.86
C ARG A 15 -8.24 23.88 -5.50
N GLN A 16 -8.14 22.81 -6.27
CA GLN A 16 -8.90 21.58 -6.06
C GLN A 16 -8.08 20.56 -5.26
N PRO A 17 -8.65 19.91 -4.24
CA PRO A 17 -7.99 18.83 -3.50
C PRO A 17 -7.47 17.69 -4.39
N GLN A 18 -8.15 17.45 -5.52
CA GLN A 18 -7.79 16.42 -6.49
C GLN A 18 -6.41 16.65 -7.14
N PHE A 19 -5.98 17.90 -7.28
CA PHE A 19 -4.66 18.22 -7.82
C PHE A 19 -3.55 17.84 -6.82
N TYR A 20 -3.73 18.13 -5.54
CA TYR A 20 -2.79 17.71 -4.49
C TYR A 20 -2.77 16.19 -4.31
N TRP A 21 -3.92 15.54 -4.44
CA TRP A 21 -4.01 14.08 -4.46
C TRP A 21 -3.20 13.48 -5.61
N PHE A 22 -3.26 14.06 -6.82
CA PHE A 22 -2.42 13.66 -7.95
C PHE A 22 -0.92 13.87 -7.67
N ILE A 23 -0.53 15.05 -7.16
CA ILE A 23 0.87 15.33 -6.83
C ILE A 23 1.39 14.33 -5.78
N GLY A 24 0.58 13.99 -4.78
CA GLY A 24 0.96 13.00 -3.77
C GLY A 24 1.24 11.62 -4.38
N HIS A 25 0.41 11.16 -5.32
CA HIS A 25 0.66 9.90 -6.04
C HIS A 25 1.90 9.99 -6.95
N PHE A 26 2.11 11.12 -7.62
CA PHE A 26 3.29 11.32 -8.45
C PHE A 26 4.59 11.28 -7.61
N MET A 27 4.59 11.99 -6.47
CA MET A 27 5.73 12.00 -5.54
C MET A 27 5.94 10.64 -4.87
N THR A 28 4.88 9.88 -4.63
CA THR A 28 4.94 8.48 -4.17
C THR A 28 5.74 7.62 -5.14
N ILE A 29 5.41 7.67 -6.44
CA ILE A 29 6.13 6.90 -7.48
C ILE A 29 7.58 7.38 -7.60
N TRP A 30 7.80 8.69 -7.64
CA TRP A 30 9.13 9.28 -7.74
C TRP A 30 10.04 8.82 -6.59
N HIS A 31 9.58 8.93 -5.35
CA HIS A 31 10.37 8.50 -4.20
C HIS A 31 10.51 6.99 -4.10
N PHE A 32 9.55 6.21 -4.59
CA PHE A 32 9.70 4.76 -4.65
C PHE A 32 10.79 4.32 -5.63
N ILE A 33 10.88 4.96 -6.80
CA ILE A 33 11.98 4.73 -7.75
C ILE A 33 13.32 5.09 -7.09
N ARG A 34 13.39 6.26 -6.44
CA ARG A 34 14.60 6.71 -5.74
C ARG A 34 14.98 5.83 -4.55
N PHE A 35 13.99 5.27 -3.84
CA PHE A 35 14.20 4.29 -2.77
C PHE A 35 14.94 3.06 -3.30
N HIS A 36 14.53 2.54 -4.46
CA HIS A 36 15.21 1.40 -5.08
C HIS A 36 16.58 1.77 -5.66
N LEU A 37 16.74 2.94 -6.28
CA LEU A 37 18.04 3.39 -6.80
C LEU A 37 19.06 3.69 -5.70
N SER A 38 18.62 3.87 -4.45
CA SER A 38 19.48 4.23 -3.30
C SER A 38 20.24 3.03 -2.70
N PHE A 39 20.77 2.14 -3.53
CA PHE A 39 21.44 0.90 -3.09
C PHE A 39 22.65 1.13 -2.17
N PHE A 40 23.41 2.21 -2.40
CA PHE A 40 24.67 2.47 -1.71
C PHE A 40 24.54 3.33 -0.43
N SER A 41 23.34 3.82 -0.11
CA SER A 41 23.16 4.70 1.05
C SER A 41 21.89 4.33 1.81
N SER A 42 22.07 3.70 2.97
CA SER A 42 20.96 3.38 3.88
C SER A 42 20.26 4.63 4.41
N SER A 43 20.96 5.76 4.53
CA SER A 43 20.35 7.03 4.92
C SER A 43 19.39 7.53 3.84
N SER A 44 19.83 7.54 2.58
CA SER A 44 18.99 7.94 1.45
C SER A 44 17.81 6.97 1.23
N GLN A 45 18.02 5.66 1.45
CA GLN A 45 16.94 4.67 1.37
C GLN A 45 15.87 4.94 2.44
N ARG A 46 16.27 5.17 3.70
CA ARG A 46 15.33 5.53 4.79
C ARG A 46 14.60 6.83 4.52
N TYR A 47 15.30 7.84 3.99
CA TYR A 47 14.70 9.10 3.59
C TYR A 47 13.59 8.88 2.55
N HIS A 48 13.89 8.17 1.46
CA HIS A 48 12.91 7.90 0.42
C HIS A 48 11.76 7.01 0.89
N TYR A 49 12.03 6.02 1.74
CA TYR A 49 10.99 5.21 2.40
C TYR A 49 10.00 6.07 3.19
N SER A 50 10.51 6.95 4.05
CA SER A 50 9.70 7.85 4.86
C SER A 50 8.90 8.83 3.99
N ARG A 51 9.49 9.34 2.90
CA ARG A 51 8.80 10.20 1.94
C ARG A 51 7.66 9.49 1.20
N VAL A 52 7.84 8.24 0.79
CA VAL A 52 6.75 7.44 0.19
C VAL A 52 5.59 7.35 1.19
N LEU A 53 5.86 6.94 2.43
CA LEU A 53 4.82 6.83 3.46
C LEU A 53 4.11 8.15 3.73
N PHE A 54 4.84 9.26 3.77
CA PHE A 54 4.28 10.60 3.93
C PHE A 54 3.28 10.93 2.82
N TYR A 55 3.70 10.81 1.55
CA TYR A 55 2.84 11.19 0.43
C TYR A 55 1.61 10.28 0.32
N VAL A 56 1.76 8.97 0.57
CA VAL A 56 0.63 8.04 0.61
C VAL A 56 -0.32 8.38 1.77
N THR A 57 0.21 8.75 2.95
CA THR A 57 -0.62 9.19 4.08
C THR A 57 -1.44 10.43 3.72
N VAL A 58 -0.82 11.40 3.04
CA VAL A 58 -1.50 12.62 2.58
C VAL A 58 -2.59 12.29 1.55
N THR A 59 -2.33 11.42 0.56
CA THR A 59 -3.34 11.10 -0.46
C THR A 59 -4.55 10.38 0.13
N TYR A 60 -4.35 9.40 1.02
CA TYR A 60 -5.47 8.77 1.73
C TYR A 60 -6.17 9.73 2.70
N GLY A 61 -5.43 10.64 3.35
CA GLY A 61 -6.01 11.69 4.20
C GLY A 61 -6.97 12.61 3.43
N ILE A 62 -6.63 12.98 2.19
CA ILE A 62 -7.51 13.75 1.31
C ILE A 62 -8.80 12.96 0.99
N VAL A 63 -8.68 11.67 0.66
CA VAL A 63 -9.86 10.81 0.39
C VAL A 63 -10.74 10.67 1.62
N LEU A 64 -10.16 10.45 2.79
CA LEU A 64 -10.92 10.35 4.04
C LEU A 64 -11.60 11.66 4.43
N TYR A 65 -10.97 12.81 4.18
CA TYR A 65 -11.62 14.11 4.36
C TYR A 65 -12.85 14.26 3.45
N GLN A 66 -12.77 13.80 2.21
CA GLN A 66 -13.93 13.79 1.30
C GLN A 66 -15.04 12.86 1.82
N PHE A 67 -14.71 11.68 2.35
CA PHE A 67 -15.67 10.74 2.94
C PHE A 67 -16.31 11.31 4.22
N TYR A 68 -15.54 12.05 5.02
CA TYR A 68 -16.07 12.75 6.18
C TYR A 68 -17.07 13.84 5.77
N LYS A 69 -16.70 14.65 4.77
CA LYS A 69 -17.58 15.73 4.27
C LYS A 69 -18.84 15.19 3.60
N SER A 70 -18.78 14.03 2.94
CA SER A 70 -19.95 13.37 2.34
C SER A 70 -20.83 12.63 3.34
N GLY A 71 -20.44 12.55 4.62
CA GLY A 71 -21.15 11.82 5.66
C GLY A 71 -20.95 10.29 5.64
N GLN A 72 -20.07 9.78 4.76
CA GLN A 72 -19.70 8.37 4.69
C GLN A 72 -18.79 7.95 5.84
N LEU A 73 -17.97 8.87 6.39
CA LEU A 73 -17.12 8.62 7.56
C LEU A 73 -17.68 9.37 8.78
N LYS A 74 -18.00 8.65 9.85
CA LYS A 74 -18.57 9.20 11.10
C LYS A 74 -17.70 8.79 12.29
N ARG A 75 -17.42 9.74 13.19
CA ARG A 75 -16.58 9.48 14.36
C ARG A 75 -17.16 8.42 15.29
N GLN A 76 -18.48 8.37 15.44
CA GLN A 76 -19.18 7.44 16.33
C GLN A 76 -19.02 5.97 15.90
N THR A 77 -18.90 5.72 14.59
CA THR A 77 -18.80 4.37 14.02
C THR A 77 -17.38 4.05 13.53
N PHE A 78 -16.36 4.79 13.99
CA PHE A 78 -15.00 4.69 13.49
C PHE A 78 -14.44 3.26 13.50
N LEU A 79 -14.62 2.51 14.60
CA LEU A 79 -14.13 1.13 14.70
C LEU A 79 -14.85 0.17 13.73
N VAL A 80 -16.15 0.37 13.52
CA VAL A 80 -16.92 -0.41 12.53
C VAL A 80 -16.44 -0.05 11.12
N GLN A 81 -16.24 1.23 10.85
CA GLN A 81 -15.76 1.74 9.56
C GLN A 81 -14.32 1.30 9.26
N LEU A 82 -13.47 1.14 10.28
CA LEU A 82 -12.13 0.59 10.11
C LEU A 82 -12.15 -0.83 9.54
N ARG A 83 -13.16 -1.64 9.87
CA ARG A 83 -13.31 -3.00 9.34
C ARG A 83 -13.92 -3.04 7.94
N GLN A 84 -14.58 -1.97 7.51
CA GLN A 84 -15.37 -1.92 6.27
C GLN A 84 -14.75 -1.05 5.18
N LEU A 85 -13.94 -0.06 5.53
CA LEU A 85 -13.39 0.91 4.60
C LEU A 85 -11.91 0.65 4.34
N ASP A 86 -11.60 0.15 3.15
CA ASP A 86 -10.23 -0.07 2.69
C ASP A 86 -9.36 1.18 2.82
N ASN A 87 -9.86 2.34 2.38
CA ASN A 87 -9.14 3.61 2.45
C ASN A 87 -8.75 3.98 3.89
N LEU A 88 -9.59 3.62 4.87
CA LEU A 88 -9.29 3.87 6.28
C LEU A 88 -8.24 2.89 6.82
N GLN A 89 -8.32 1.61 6.42
CA GLN A 89 -7.31 0.60 6.75
C GLN A 89 -5.93 1.00 6.23
N TYR A 90 -5.85 1.40 4.96
CA TYR A 90 -4.61 1.89 4.35
C TYR A 90 -4.09 3.12 5.08
N PHE A 91 -4.93 4.12 5.33
CA PHE A 91 -4.52 5.34 6.04
C PHE A 91 -3.91 5.03 7.41
N CYS A 92 -4.61 4.25 8.25
CA CYS A 92 -4.12 3.89 9.58
C CYS A 92 -2.79 3.13 9.51
N MET A 93 -2.66 2.22 8.54
CA MET A 93 -1.42 1.48 8.30
C MET A 93 -0.27 2.44 7.93
N VAL A 94 -0.41 3.22 6.86
CA VAL A 94 0.69 4.07 6.37
C VAL A 94 1.04 5.21 7.31
N ALA A 95 0.05 5.78 8.02
CA ALA A 95 0.29 6.83 9.00
C ALA A 95 1.11 6.30 10.18
N THR A 96 0.79 5.11 10.66
CA THR A 96 1.53 4.47 11.76
C THR A 96 2.94 4.09 11.32
N LEU A 97 3.09 3.51 10.12
CA LEU A 97 4.41 3.22 9.55
C LEU A 97 5.24 4.50 9.37
N TYR A 98 4.62 5.60 8.95
CA TYR A 98 5.29 6.89 8.78
C TYR A 98 5.87 7.38 10.12
N LEU A 99 5.07 7.37 11.18
CA LEU A 99 5.52 7.74 12.53
C LEU A 99 6.65 6.82 13.02
N CYS A 100 6.52 5.51 12.81
CA CYS A 100 7.56 4.54 13.19
C CYS A 100 8.85 4.72 12.36
N SER A 101 8.76 5.23 11.13
CA SER A 101 9.92 5.49 10.26
C SER A 101 10.86 6.54 10.84
N TRP A 102 10.34 7.48 11.64
CA TRP A 102 11.16 8.51 12.31
C TRP A 102 12.09 7.90 13.37
N ALA A 103 11.69 6.80 14.00
CA ALA A 103 12.53 6.02 14.91
C ALA A 103 13.45 5.02 14.17
N GLY A 104 13.44 5.03 12.83
CA GLY A 104 14.28 4.17 11.98
C GLY A 104 13.71 2.78 11.68
N SER A 105 12.41 2.57 11.93
CA SER A 105 11.71 1.33 11.55
C SER A 105 11.37 1.32 10.05
N MET A 106 11.53 0.17 9.40
CA MET A 106 11.12 -0.05 8.01
C MET A 106 10.50 -1.42 7.85
N VAL A 107 9.26 -1.45 7.36
CA VAL A 107 8.57 -2.70 6.99
C VAL A 107 8.81 -2.98 5.51
N ASN A 108 9.63 -3.99 5.22
CA ASN A 108 9.95 -4.42 3.86
C ASN A 108 8.70 -4.99 3.18
N GLY A 109 8.38 -4.49 1.99
CA GLY A 109 7.21 -4.94 1.23
C GLY A 109 5.97 -4.04 1.38
N ALA A 110 5.91 -3.21 2.43
CA ALA A 110 4.71 -2.43 2.72
C ALA A 110 4.39 -1.33 1.68
N LEU A 111 5.37 -0.90 0.89
CA LEU A 111 5.21 0.18 -0.09
C LEU A 111 4.61 -0.28 -1.42
N TYR A 112 4.74 -1.56 -1.79
CA TYR A 112 4.45 -2.01 -3.14
C TYR A 112 2.98 -1.85 -3.51
N SER A 113 2.07 -2.28 -2.63
CA SER A 113 0.63 -2.17 -2.88
C SER A 113 0.19 -0.70 -3.05
N PRO A 114 0.50 0.23 -2.12
CA PRO A 114 0.22 1.66 -2.30
C PRO A 114 0.80 2.29 -3.58
N VAL A 115 2.01 1.90 -3.97
CA VAL A 115 2.66 2.44 -5.18
C VAL A 115 1.97 1.95 -6.46
N ILE A 116 1.48 0.70 -6.47
CA ILE A 116 0.69 0.19 -7.59
C ILE A 116 -0.60 1.01 -7.74
N PHE A 117 -1.32 1.28 -6.65
CA PHE A 117 -2.50 2.16 -6.71
C PHE A 117 -2.14 3.56 -7.21
N ALA A 118 -1.04 4.13 -6.71
CA ALA A 118 -0.56 5.45 -7.12
C ALA A 118 -0.27 5.52 -8.63
N LEU A 119 0.26 4.46 -9.24
CA LEU A 119 0.52 4.39 -10.68
C LEU A 119 -0.76 4.59 -11.50
N PHE A 120 -1.80 3.79 -11.24
CA PHE A 120 -3.05 3.88 -12.00
C PHE A 120 -3.80 5.18 -11.71
N HIS A 121 -3.77 5.67 -10.47
CA HIS A 121 -4.32 6.97 -10.12
C HIS A 121 -3.63 8.13 -10.87
N CYS A 122 -2.30 8.12 -10.95
CA CYS A 122 -1.54 9.08 -11.75
C CYS A 122 -1.89 9.01 -13.24
N CYS A 123 -1.89 7.82 -13.82
CA CYS A 123 -2.21 7.62 -15.23
C CYS A 123 -3.62 8.11 -15.57
N ASN A 124 -4.62 7.75 -14.75
CA ASN A 124 -6.00 8.14 -15.01
C ASN A 124 -6.20 9.65 -14.84
N TYR A 125 -5.66 10.24 -13.77
CA TYR A 125 -5.76 11.67 -13.56
C TYR A 125 -5.07 12.47 -14.67
N PHE A 126 -3.87 12.05 -15.09
CA PHE A 126 -3.15 12.70 -16.18
C PHE A 126 -3.97 12.69 -17.47
N LYS A 127 -4.52 11.52 -17.84
CA LYS A 127 -5.34 11.35 -19.04
C LYS A 127 -6.59 12.23 -19.03
N GLU A 128 -7.34 12.23 -17.93
CA GLU A 128 -8.64 12.92 -17.85
C GLU A 128 -8.51 14.41 -17.60
N ASN A 129 -7.53 14.82 -16.79
CA ASN A 129 -7.48 16.18 -16.26
C ASN A 129 -6.33 17.00 -16.81
N LEU A 130 -5.21 16.43 -17.24
CA LEU A 130 -4.05 17.20 -17.71
C LEU A 130 -3.89 17.17 -19.23
N LEU A 131 -3.95 15.97 -19.83
CA LEU A 131 -3.69 15.73 -21.25
C LEU A 131 -4.54 16.58 -22.20
N PRO A 132 -5.87 16.79 -21.98
CA PRO A 132 -6.69 17.60 -22.88
C PRO A 132 -6.20 19.05 -23.01
N PHE A 133 -5.61 19.59 -21.93
CA PHE A 133 -5.21 20.99 -21.83
C PHE A 133 -3.75 21.26 -22.19
N LEU A 134 -2.94 20.22 -22.44
CA LEU A 134 -1.56 20.39 -22.85
C LEU A 134 -1.48 21.08 -24.23
N PRO A 135 -0.55 22.02 -24.45
CA PRO A 135 -0.37 22.70 -25.74
C PRO A 135 0.42 21.83 -26.74
N ILE A 136 -0.09 20.63 -27.03
CA ILE A 136 0.50 19.65 -27.96
C ILE A 136 -0.46 19.34 -29.11
N GLN A 137 0.08 18.81 -30.22
CA GLN A 137 -0.70 18.49 -31.42
C GLN A 137 -1.87 17.53 -31.12
N PRO A 138 -3.07 17.74 -31.71
CA PRO A 138 -4.25 16.91 -31.46
C PRO A 138 -4.03 15.41 -31.74
N ILE A 139 -3.28 15.08 -32.78
CA ILE A 139 -2.94 13.69 -33.15
C ILE A 139 -2.18 13.02 -32.00
N LEU A 140 -1.14 13.69 -31.47
CA LEU A 140 -0.36 13.18 -30.34
C LEU A 140 -1.21 13.03 -29.07
N LYS A 141 -2.15 13.96 -28.81
CA LYS A 141 -3.09 13.83 -27.68
C LYS A 141 -3.92 12.56 -27.79
N ASN A 142 -4.49 12.30 -28.96
CA ASN A 142 -5.32 11.12 -29.19
C ASN A 142 -4.50 9.83 -29.04
N THR A 143 -3.30 9.77 -29.61
CA THR A 143 -2.41 8.61 -29.46
C THR A 143 -2.03 8.37 -28.00
N LEU A 144 -1.67 9.40 -27.24
CA LEU A 144 -1.34 9.26 -25.82
C LEU A 144 -2.56 8.81 -25.01
N ASN A 145 -3.73 9.39 -25.26
CA ASN A 145 -4.97 9.02 -24.59
C ASN A 145 -5.32 7.55 -24.83
N GLN A 146 -5.23 7.09 -26.09
CA GLN A 146 -5.46 5.69 -26.47
C GLN A 146 -4.47 4.75 -25.79
N ARG A 147 -3.16 5.07 -25.80
CA ARG A 147 -2.13 4.24 -25.16
C ARG A 147 -2.31 4.14 -23.65
N ILE A 148 -2.61 5.25 -22.97
CA ILE A 148 -2.86 5.25 -21.53
C ILE A 148 -4.14 4.48 -21.21
N THR A 149 -5.20 4.67 -21.99
CA THR A 149 -6.46 3.92 -21.83
C THR A 149 -6.24 2.42 -22.01
N PHE A 150 -5.51 2.02 -23.05
CA PHE A 150 -5.13 0.62 -23.28
C PHE A 150 -4.32 0.06 -22.10
N PHE A 151 -3.32 0.80 -21.62
CA PHE A 151 -2.53 0.38 -20.46
C PHE A 151 -3.39 0.16 -19.22
N ILE A 152 -4.26 1.12 -18.88
CA ILE A 152 -5.15 1.03 -17.72
C ILE A 152 -6.08 -0.19 -17.89
N GLN A 153 -6.77 -0.32 -19.02
CA GLN A 153 -7.72 -1.42 -19.24
C GLN A 153 -7.04 -2.79 -19.24
N ARG A 154 -5.84 -2.91 -19.81
CA ARG A 154 -5.14 -4.20 -19.94
C ARG A 154 -4.47 -4.67 -18.65
N TYR A 155 -3.97 -3.74 -17.85
CA TYR A 155 -3.07 -4.06 -16.74
C TYR A 155 -3.62 -3.73 -15.35
N ASN A 156 -4.63 -2.87 -15.19
CA ASN A 156 -5.13 -2.46 -13.88
C ASN A 156 -5.47 -3.67 -13.00
N GLU A 157 -6.36 -4.55 -13.45
CA GLU A 157 -6.76 -5.73 -12.67
C GLU A 157 -5.58 -6.66 -12.31
N LYS A 158 -4.64 -6.87 -13.25
CA LYS A 158 -3.46 -7.71 -13.02
C LYS A 158 -2.53 -7.11 -11.97
N PHE A 159 -2.31 -5.81 -12.02
CA PHE A 159 -1.51 -5.11 -11.04
C PHE A 159 -2.21 -5.03 -9.69
N LEU A 160 -3.54 -4.91 -9.64
CA LEU A 160 -4.31 -4.98 -8.40
C LEU A 160 -4.18 -6.36 -7.73
N GLN A 161 -4.23 -7.45 -8.50
CA GLN A 161 -3.93 -8.79 -7.99
C GLN A 161 -2.47 -8.87 -7.49
N MET A 162 -1.51 -8.31 -8.23
CA MET A 162 -0.11 -8.25 -7.82
C MET A 162 0.08 -7.46 -6.51
N ALA A 163 -0.66 -6.38 -6.30
CA ALA A 163 -0.66 -5.61 -5.05
C ALA A 163 -1.11 -6.49 -3.86
N GLN A 164 -2.16 -7.29 -4.04
CA GLN A 164 -2.62 -8.24 -3.02
C GLN A 164 -1.60 -9.35 -2.76
N VAL A 165 -0.89 -9.83 -3.78
CA VAL A 165 0.21 -10.78 -3.59
C VAL A 165 1.33 -10.16 -2.74
N PHE A 166 1.71 -8.91 -3.01
CA PHE A 166 2.67 -8.20 -2.15
C PHE A 166 2.15 -8.00 -0.73
N GLU A 167 0.85 -7.73 -0.55
CA GLU A 167 0.22 -7.66 0.77
C GLU A 167 0.37 -8.99 1.53
N ILE A 168 0.08 -10.12 0.87
CA ILE A 168 0.24 -11.47 1.42
C ILE A 168 1.71 -11.74 1.79
N MET A 169 2.64 -11.51 0.86
CA MET A 169 4.07 -11.75 1.11
C MET A 169 4.59 -10.92 2.28
N CYS A 170 4.22 -9.64 2.34
CA CYS A 170 4.63 -8.75 3.43
C CYS A 170 3.94 -9.15 4.75
N GLY A 171 2.66 -9.55 4.72
CA GLY A 171 1.91 -10.00 5.89
C GLY A 171 2.50 -11.27 6.50
N VAL A 172 2.77 -12.28 5.65
CA VAL A 172 3.42 -13.54 6.05
C VAL A 172 4.81 -13.29 6.61
N ARG A 173 5.65 -12.50 5.92
CA ARG A 173 7.00 -12.17 6.40
C ARG A 173 6.97 -11.42 7.73
N SER A 174 6.10 -10.41 7.84
CA SER A 174 5.99 -9.57 9.04
C SER A 174 5.44 -10.35 10.23
N GLY A 175 4.45 -11.21 10.00
CA GLY A 175 3.82 -12.01 11.06
C GLY A 175 4.66 -13.19 11.52
N LEU A 176 5.20 -14.00 10.60
CA LEU A 176 5.89 -15.24 10.95
C LEU A 176 7.33 -15.04 11.40
N LEU A 177 8.04 -14.11 10.77
CA LEU A 177 9.47 -13.89 11.02
C LEU A 177 9.71 -12.54 11.71
N GLY A 178 9.13 -11.46 11.19
CA GLY A 178 9.39 -10.12 11.67
C GLY A 178 9.02 -9.92 13.14
N LEU A 179 7.76 -10.20 13.50
CA LEU A 179 7.24 -9.98 14.84
C LEU A 179 7.96 -10.81 15.91
N PRO A 180 8.11 -12.14 15.79
CA PRO A 180 8.80 -12.92 16.81
C PRO A 180 10.25 -12.48 17.02
N VAL A 181 10.98 -12.19 15.94
CA VAL A 181 12.38 -11.75 16.01
C VAL A 181 12.48 -10.38 16.70
N GLU A 182 11.66 -9.40 16.32
CA GLU A 182 11.71 -8.07 16.96
C GLU A 182 11.22 -8.10 18.40
N ILE A 183 10.27 -8.97 18.77
CA ILE A 183 9.85 -9.16 20.16
C ILE A 183 11.02 -9.71 21.00
N VAL A 184 11.72 -10.75 20.53
CA VAL A 184 12.89 -11.29 21.24
C VAL A 184 14.00 -10.24 21.36
N LEU A 185 14.24 -9.46 20.30
CA LEU A 185 15.23 -8.37 20.32
C LEU A 185 14.82 -7.19 21.22
N LEU A 186 13.52 -6.95 21.39
CA LEU A 186 13.00 -5.96 22.32
C LEU A 186 13.19 -6.40 23.77
N LEU A 187 12.96 -7.69 24.09
CA LEU A 187 13.17 -8.24 25.43
C LEU A 187 14.65 -8.20 25.85
N THR A 188 15.57 -8.31 24.89
CA THR A 188 17.01 -8.21 25.15
C THR A 188 17.52 -6.77 25.19
N SER A 189 16.87 -5.85 24.45
CA SER A 189 17.27 -4.44 24.40
C SER A 189 16.07 -3.50 24.22
N LEU A 190 15.68 -2.84 25.31
CA LEU A 190 14.60 -1.85 25.29
C LEU A 190 15.08 -0.54 24.68
N ASN A 191 14.79 -0.37 23.38
CA ASN A 191 15.14 0.82 22.60
C ASN A 191 13.92 1.34 21.83
N VAL A 192 13.82 2.67 21.68
CA VAL A 192 12.72 3.32 20.92
C VAL A 192 12.58 2.75 19.51
N LYS A 193 13.71 2.50 18.84
CA LYS A 193 13.74 1.85 17.52
C LYS A 193 13.07 0.47 17.51
N ARG A 194 13.33 -0.36 18.53
CA ARG A 194 12.76 -1.71 18.64
C ARG A 194 11.27 -1.66 18.91
N ILE A 195 10.84 -0.76 19.80
CA ILE A 195 9.42 -0.50 20.06
C ILE A 195 8.73 -0.08 18.75
N ALA A 196 9.31 0.88 18.02
CA ALA A 196 8.77 1.32 16.74
C ALA A 196 8.76 0.21 15.67
N SER A 197 9.75 -0.70 15.65
CA SER A 197 9.75 -1.88 14.78
C SER A 197 8.59 -2.83 15.11
N VAL A 198 8.40 -3.15 16.39
CA VAL A 198 7.30 -4.02 16.84
C VAL A 198 5.94 -3.40 16.53
N VAL A 199 5.76 -2.10 16.83
CA VAL A 199 4.52 -1.38 16.51
C VAL A 199 4.26 -1.40 15.00
N ALA A 200 5.25 -1.06 14.17
CA ALA A 200 5.10 -1.04 12.72
C ALA A 200 4.71 -2.41 12.14
N LEU A 201 5.38 -3.48 12.59
CA LEU A 201 5.08 -4.84 12.15
C LEU A 201 3.70 -5.30 12.64
N LEU A 202 3.33 -4.99 13.88
CA LEU A 202 2.03 -5.33 14.45
C LEU A 202 0.91 -4.61 13.70
N THR A 203 1.08 -3.32 13.40
CA THR A 203 0.14 -2.55 12.57
C THR A 203 -0.02 -3.19 11.20
N TYR A 204 1.08 -3.59 10.55
CA TYR A 204 0.98 -4.22 9.23
C TYR A 204 0.25 -5.57 9.29
N VAL A 205 0.49 -6.37 10.33
CA VAL A 205 -0.18 -7.67 10.53
C VAL A 205 -1.68 -7.49 10.82
N ILE A 206 -2.06 -6.49 11.61
CA ILE A 206 -3.48 -6.13 11.84
C ILE A 206 -4.12 -5.65 10.54
N PHE A 207 -3.44 -4.78 9.78
CA PHE A 207 -3.89 -4.33 8.46
C PHE A 207 -4.13 -5.54 7.53
N PHE A 208 -3.18 -6.47 7.45
CA PHE A 208 -3.32 -7.67 6.64
C PHE A 208 -4.53 -8.51 7.07
N LYS A 209 -4.79 -8.64 8.38
CA LYS A 209 -5.97 -9.33 8.89
C LYS A 209 -7.26 -8.64 8.46
N LEU A 210 -7.36 -7.32 8.62
CA LEU A 210 -8.53 -6.54 8.20
C LEU A 210 -8.80 -6.71 6.69
N ARG A 211 -7.74 -6.66 5.88
CA ARG A 211 -7.79 -6.89 4.44
C ARG A 211 -8.23 -8.32 4.08
N TYR A 212 -7.74 -9.32 4.80
CA TYR A 212 -8.16 -10.71 4.62
C TYR A 212 -9.65 -10.93 4.95
N LEU A 213 -10.16 -10.24 5.97
CA LEU A 213 -11.59 -10.34 6.32
C LEU A 213 -12.48 -9.64 5.29
N HIS A 214 -12.04 -8.51 4.74
CA HIS A 214 -12.83 -7.68 3.83
C HIS A 214 -12.73 -8.12 2.35
N SER A 215 -11.53 -8.40 1.85
CA SER A 215 -11.28 -8.64 0.42
C SER A 215 -11.42 -10.12 0.05
N GLU A 216 -12.41 -10.42 -0.80
CA GLU A 216 -12.60 -11.78 -1.32
C GLU A 216 -11.41 -12.24 -2.18
N THR A 217 -10.90 -11.39 -3.05
CA THR A 217 -9.77 -11.70 -3.93
C THR A 217 -8.53 -12.08 -3.12
N LEU A 218 -8.22 -11.36 -2.04
CA LEU A 218 -7.08 -11.67 -1.17
C LEU A 218 -7.24 -13.04 -0.50
N ARG A 219 -8.46 -13.42 -0.09
CA ARG A 219 -8.74 -14.76 0.46
C ARG A 219 -8.54 -15.85 -0.59
N LEU A 220 -9.04 -15.64 -1.81
CA LEU A 220 -8.91 -16.60 -2.90
C LEU A 220 -7.44 -16.83 -3.26
N LEU A 221 -6.67 -15.75 -3.43
CA LEU A 221 -5.22 -15.84 -3.69
C LEU A 221 -4.50 -16.56 -2.55
N THR A 222 -4.80 -16.22 -1.30
CA THR A 222 -4.19 -16.89 -0.14
C THR A 222 -4.47 -18.39 -0.16
N ARG A 223 -5.72 -18.80 -0.43
CA ARG A 223 -6.09 -20.22 -0.54
C ARG A 223 -5.37 -20.92 -1.69
N GLU A 224 -5.26 -20.27 -2.85
CA GLU A 224 -4.55 -20.82 -4.01
C GLU A 224 -3.07 -21.07 -3.70
N TYR A 225 -2.40 -20.11 -3.05
CA TYR A 225 -1.00 -20.29 -2.64
C TYR A 225 -0.83 -21.39 -1.60
N VAL A 226 -1.71 -21.45 -0.59
CA VAL A 226 -1.69 -22.53 0.41
C VAL A 226 -1.90 -23.88 -0.26
N TYR A 227 -2.85 -23.99 -1.20
CA TYR A 227 -3.08 -25.23 -1.94
C TYR A 227 -1.85 -25.66 -2.75
N LYS A 228 -1.20 -24.74 -3.46
CA LYS A 228 0.05 -25.04 -4.21
C LYS A 228 1.15 -25.56 -3.30
N ILE A 229 1.33 -24.95 -2.13
CA ILE A 229 2.32 -25.40 -1.14
C ILE A 229 1.92 -26.77 -0.57
N ASP A 230 0.63 -26.98 -0.26
CA ASP A 230 0.11 -28.27 0.20
C ASP A 230 0.43 -29.37 -0.82
N SER A 231 0.06 -29.19 -2.09
CA SER A 231 0.33 -30.16 -3.16
C SER A 231 1.84 -30.43 -3.33
N TYR A 232 2.68 -29.41 -3.18
CA TYR A 232 4.13 -29.56 -3.25
C TYR A 232 4.68 -30.36 -2.06
N VAL A 233 4.27 -30.05 -0.83
CA VAL A 233 4.74 -30.77 0.37
C VAL A 233 4.27 -32.23 0.34
N HIS A 234 3.03 -32.48 -0.07
CA HIS A 234 2.50 -33.85 -0.17
C HIS A 234 3.18 -34.68 -1.26
N SER A 235 3.56 -34.09 -2.39
CA SER A 235 4.21 -34.82 -3.49
C SER A 235 5.72 -34.97 -3.31
N SER A 236 6.41 -33.92 -2.86
CA SER A 236 7.87 -33.85 -2.85
C SER A 236 8.49 -34.12 -1.49
N LEU A 237 7.75 -33.92 -0.39
CA LEU A 237 8.27 -33.97 0.99
C LEU A 237 7.30 -34.70 1.95
N PRO A 238 6.95 -35.97 1.70
CA PRO A 238 5.94 -36.69 2.48
C PRO A 238 6.28 -36.75 3.98
N ASN A 239 7.56 -36.88 4.33
CA ASN A 239 8.03 -36.91 5.72
C ASN A 239 7.80 -35.58 6.48
N PHE A 240 7.61 -34.47 5.77
CA PHE A 240 7.38 -33.15 6.36
C PHE A 240 5.89 -32.79 6.47
N VAL A 241 4.98 -33.60 5.92
CA VAL A 241 3.53 -33.35 5.97
C VAL A 241 3.02 -33.12 7.40
N PRO A 242 3.36 -33.93 8.42
CA PRO A 242 2.87 -33.70 9.78
C PRO A 242 3.35 -32.36 10.36
N LYS A 243 4.63 -32.00 10.12
CA LYS A 243 5.23 -30.73 10.57
C LYS A 243 4.59 -29.53 9.88
N TRP A 244 4.28 -29.66 8.60
CA TRP A 244 3.61 -28.63 7.81
C TRP A 244 2.18 -28.39 8.30
N GLN A 245 1.40 -29.44 8.53
CA GLN A 245 0.04 -29.31 9.07
C GLN A 245 0.03 -28.69 10.47
N GLY A 246 0.95 -29.11 11.35
CA GLY A 246 1.12 -28.49 12.67
C GLY A 246 1.47 -27.01 12.60
N SER A 247 2.37 -26.63 11.68
CA SER A 247 2.73 -25.23 11.44
C SER A 247 1.54 -24.40 10.95
N LYS A 248 0.73 -24.92 10.01
CA LYS A 248 -0.48 -24.25 9.53
C LYS A 248 -1.50 -24.02 10.64
N GLN A 249 -1.73 -25.03 11.48
CA GLN A 249 -2.65 -24.90 12.62
C GLN A 249 -2.18 -23.84 13.62
N PHE A 250 -0.88 -23.85 13.94
CA PHE A 250 -0.29 -22.85 14.82
C PHE A 250 -0.46 -21.42 14.28
N VAL A 251 -0.11 -21.21 13.00
CA VAL A 251 -0.25 -19.91 12.34
C VAL A 251 -1.70 -19.46 12.26
N SER A 252 -2.62 -20.37 11.91
CA SER A 252 -4.06 -20.08 11.88
C SER A 252 -4.56 -19.64 13.26
N ASN A 253 -4.21 -20.40 14.31
CA ASN A 253 -4.61 -20.08 15.68
C ASN A 253 -4.10 -18.71 16.14
N LEU A 254 -2.84 -18.38 15.84
CA LEU A 254 -2.29 -17.06 16.13
C LEU A 254 -3.00 -15.95 15.36
N PHE A 255 -3.22 -16.16 14.06
CA PHE A 255 -3.88 -15.17 13.20
C PHE A 255 -5.28 -14.82 13.69
N TRP A 256 -6.06 -15.82 14.11
CA TRP A 256 -7.41 -15.61 14.63
C TRP A 256 -7.43 -14.92 15.99
N LYS A 257 -6.41 -15.12 16.84
CA LYS A 257 -6.28 -14.44 18.14
C LYS A 257 -5.92 -12.95 18.05
N LEU A 258 -5.42 -12.47 16.93
CA LEU A 258 -5.10 -11.04 16.76
C LEU A 258 -6.36 -10.15 16.87
N PRO A 259 -6.26 -8.93 17.41
CA PRO A 259 -7.40 -8.01 17.46
C PRO A 259 -7.79 -7.51 16.06
N CYS A 260 -9.07 -7.13 15.90
CA CYS A 260 -9.66 -6.49 14.71
C CYS A 260 -10.35 -5.18 15.07
#